data_AF-A0A4V3SCA9-F1
#
_entry.id   AF-A0A4V3SCA9-F1
#
_cell.length_a   1.000
_cell.length_b   1.000
_cell.length_c   1.000
_cell.angle_alpha   90.00
_cell.angle_beta   90.00
_cell.angle_gamma   90.00
#
_symmetry.space_group_name_H-M   'P 1'
#
loop_
_entity.id
_entity.type
_entity.pdbx_description
1 polymer ?
#
loop_
_entity_poly.entity_id
_entity_poly.type
_entity_poly.pdbx_seq_one_letter_code
_entity_poly.pdbx_strand_id
1 'polypeptide(L)'
;VKNPKLENGDYGDVVRVLKKIISKDTNVLVVTLAGKCLAYLAAGLKKRFQLSAYVCLPIILEKFREKKQSVVQALREAADAIYQSLSIDLILEDTLAALGNKNPAVKAETAAYLARCFAHTPPANLNKKLLKSYTGALLKTFNEPDSTVRDNSAEALGTAMKLIGEKAMMPFLTDIDNLKMTKIKECADKAVIVVLDHHHS
;
A
#
# COMPACT_ATOMS: atom_id res chain seq x y z
N VAL A 1 3.78 -6.93 21.46
CA VAL A 1 2.48 -7.44 21.95
C VAL A 1 1.68 -7.92 20.75
N LYS A 2 1.27 -9.19 20.70
CA LYS A 2 0.39 -9.73 19.64
C LYS A 2 -0.97 -9.05 19.81
N ASN A 3 -1.49 -8.39 18.77
CA ASN A 3 -2.78 -7.71 18.82
C ASN A 3 -3.89 -8.74 19.14
N PRO A 4 -4.59 -8.62 20.28
CA PRO A 4 -5.65 -9.56 20.62
C PRO A 4 -6.79 -9.46 19.60
N LYS A 5 -7.40 -10.60 19.26
CA LYS A 5 -8.58 -10.63 18.40
C LYS A 5 -9.69 -9.83 19.08
N LEU A 6 -10.26 -8.86 18.39
CA LEU A 6 -11.37 -8.06 18.93
C LEU A 6 -12.70 -8.79 18.74
N GLU A 7 -13.62 -8.62 19.68
CA GLU A 7 -14.98 -9.12 19.56
C GLU A 7 -15.77 -8.37 18.46
N ASN A 8 -16.93 -8.91 18.10
CA ASN A 8 -17.85 -8.19 17.23
C ASN A 8 -18.47 -7.02 18.01
N GLY A 9 -18.55 -5.85 17.40
CA GLY A 9 -19.14 -4.67 18.01
C GLY A 9 -19.28 -3.52 17.01
N ASP A 10 -20.00 -2.48 17.42
CA ASP A 10 -20.06 -1.24 16.64
C ASP A 10 -18.84 -0.38 16.94
N TYR A 11 -17.95 -0.28 15.96
CA TYR A 11 -16.75 0.56 16.01
C TYR A 11 -16.86 1.82 15.15
N GLY A 12 -18.04 2.11 14.58
CA GLY A 12 -18.25 3.17 13.60
C GLY A 12 -17.89 4.55 14.13
N ASP A 13 -18.27 4.86 15.37
CA ASP A 13 -17.97 6.15 16.01
C ASP A 13 -16.47 6.31 16.29
N VAL A 14 -15.81 5.24 16.76
CA VAL A 14 -14.36 5.23 16.98
C VAL A 14 -13.62 5.47 15.68
N VAL A 15 -13.99 4.74 14.61
CA VAL A 15 -13.41 4.92 13.27
C VAL A 15 -13.64 6.35 12.77
N ARG A 16 -14.84 6.92 12.96
CA ARG A 16 -15.16 8.29 12.57
C ARG A 16 -14.23 9.30 13.24
N VAL A 17 -14.01 9.17 14.54
CA VAL A 17 -13.14 10.06 15.32
C VAL A 17 -11.67 9.92 14.91
N LEU A 18 -11.15 8.69 14.85
CA LEU A 18 -9.76 8.42 14.47
C LEU A 18 -9.46 8.97 13.07
N LYS A 19 -10.36 8.74 12.12
CA LYS A 19 -10.26 9.24 10.75
C LYS A 19 -10.23 10.77 10.67
N LYS A 20 -11.06 11.45 11.46
CA LYS A 20 -11.08 12.91 11.56
C LYS A 20 -9.76 13.45 12.11
N ILE A 21 -9.23 12.83 13.17
CA ILE A 21 -7.94 13.20 13.77
C ILE A 21 -6.81 13.03 12.74
N ILE A 22 -6.72 11.86 12.11
CA ILE A 22 -5.70 11.59 11.09
C ILE A 22 -5.77 12.61 9.95
N SER A 23 -6.97 12.98 9.51
CA SER A 23 -7.14 13.90 8.39
C SER A 23 -6.84 15.36 8.75
N LYS A 24 -7.27 15.84 9.92
CA LYS A 24 -7.41 17.28 10.21
C LYS A 24 -6.58 17.79 11.38
N ASP A 25 -6.13 16.93 12.28
CA ASP A 25 -5.40 17.36 13.46
C ASP A 25 -3.98 17.85 13.08
N THR A 26 -3.59 18.98 13.64
CA THR A 26 -2.27 19.60 13.41
C THR A 26 -1.22 19.09 14.39
N ASN A 27 -1.63 18.45 15.49
CA ASN A 27 -0.72 17.87 16.45
C ASN A 27 -0.25 16.49 15.96
N VAL A 28 0.97 16.45 15.44
CA VAL A 28 1.61 15.24 14.92
C VAL A 28 1.66 14.08 15.92
N LEU A 29 1.71 14.34 17.24
CA LEU A 29 1.67 13.28 18.25
C LEU A 29 0.29 12.63 18.33
N VAL A 30 -0.77 13.45 18.28
CA VAL A 30 -2.16 12.99 18.28
C VAL A 30 -2.47 12.21 17.00
N VAL A 31 -2.01 12.71 15.84
CA VAL A 31 -2.09 11.98 14.56
C VAL A 31 -1.35 10.64 14.64
N THR A 32 -0.14 10.61 15.21
CA THR A 32 0.63 9.36 15.37
C THR A 32 -0.14 8.34 16.21
N LEU A 33 -0.69 8.75 17.35
CA LEU A 33 -1.47 7.87 18.23
C LEU A 33 -2.75 7.39 17.54
N ALA A 34 -3.47 8.27 16.83
CA ALA A 34 -4.66 7.88 16.10
C ALA A 34 -4.37 6.86 14.98
N GLY A 35 -3.25 7.03 14.25
CA GLY A 35 -2.78 6.05 13.28
C GLY A 35 -2.53 4.68 13.90
N LYS A 36 -1.84 4.63 15.06
CA LYS A 36 -1.60 3.38 15.80
C LYS A 36 -2.90 2.72 16.28
N CYS A 37 -3.83 3.50 16.83
CA CYS A 37 -5.14 3.00 17.25
C CYS A 37 -5.90 2.41 16.07
N LEU A 38 -5.88 3.07 14.91
CA LEU A 38 -6.52 2.57 13.69
C LEU A 38 -5.87 1.27 13.20
N ALA A 39 -4.54 1.16 13.26
CA ALA A 39 -3.81 -0.06 12.93
C ALA A 39 -4.21 -1.23 13.84
N TYR A 40 -4.28 -1.01 15.15
CA TYR A 40 -4.70 -2.05 16.10
C TYR A 40 -6.16 -2.47 15.91
N LEU A 41 -7.05 -1.52 15.63
CA LEU A 41 -8.45 -1.80 15.34
C LEU A 41 -8.61 -2.65 14.08
N ALA A 42 -7.95 -2.25 12.98
CA ALA A 42 -7.97 -3.00 11.72
C ALA A 42 -7.39 -4.42 11.89
N ALA A 43 -6.24 -4.54 12.57
CA ALA A 43 -5.61 -5.85 12.83
C ALA A 43 -6.46 -6.75 13.73
N GLY A 44 -7.14 -6.20 14.74
CA GLY A 44 -8.00 -6.95 15.66
C GLY A 44 -9.29 -7.45 15.02
N LEU A 45 -9.87 -6.68 14.08
CA LEU A 45 -11.13 -7.01 13.40
C LEU A 45 -10.94 -7.84 12.13
N LYS A 46 -9.78 -7.72 11.46
CA LYS A 46 -9.46 -8.41 10.20
C LYS A 46 -10.53 -8.14 9.14
N LYS A 47 -11.09 -9.17 8.50
CA LYS A 47 -12.14 -9.06 7.47
C LYS A 47 -13.39 -8.28 7.93
N ARG A 48 -13.67 -8.23 9.23
CA ARG A 48 -14.79 -7.42 9.78
C ARG A 48 -14.55 -5.91 9.68
N PHE A 49 -13.32 -5.48 9.41
CA PHE A 49 -12.98 -4.08 9.23
C PHE A 49 -13.25 -3.56 7.81
N GLN A 50 -13.67 -4.41 6.87
CA GLN A 50 -13.70 -4.09 5.44
C GLN A 50 -14.48 -2.80 5.10
N LEU A 51 -15.67 -2.58 5.68
CA LEU A 51 -16.44 -1.35 5.44
C LEU A 51 -15.70 -0.08 5.91
N SER A 52 -15.05 -0.17 7.08
CA SER A 52 -14.25 0.93 7.63
C SER A 52 -12.94 1.12 6.85
N ALA A 53 -12.37 0.04 6.34
CA ALA A 53 -11.15 0.03 5.54
C ALA A 53 -11.30 0.88 4.27
N TYR A 54 -12.39 0.71 3.51
CA TYR A 54 -12.67 1.51 2.31
C TYR A 54 -12.68 3.01 2.57
N VAL A 55 -13.27 3.45 3.68
CA VAL A 55 -13.36 4.89 3.98
C VAL A 55 -12.10 5.44 4.65
N CYS A 56 -11.22 4.59 5.17
CA CYS A 56 -9.99 5.00 5.87
C CYS A 56 -8.78 5.05 4.95
N LEU A 57 -8.67 4.12 3.99
CA LEU A 57 -7.49 4.01 3.12
C LEU A 57 -7.20 5.31 2.34
N PRO A 58 -8.17 5.96 1.66
CA PRO A 58 -7.89 7.21 0.92
C PRO A 58 -7.34 8.32 1.82
N ILE A 59 -7.81 8.37 3.07
CA ILE A 59 -7.40 9.38 4.05
C ILE A 59 -5.99 9.14 4.55
N ILE A 60 -5.62 7.87 4.75
CA ILE A 60 -4.24 7.50 5.09
C ILE A 60 -3.30 7.82 3.93
N LEU A 61 -3.67 7.43 2.70
CA LEU A 61 -2.87 7.70 1.51
C LEU A 61 -2.62 9.21 1.35
N GLU A 62 -3.65 10.04 1.49
CA GLU A 62 -3.51 11.49 1.40
C GLU A 62 -2.68 12.09 2.56
N LYS A 63 -2.70 11.46 3.74
CA LYS A 63 -1.94 11.92 4.91
C LYS A 63 -0.44 11.57 4.85
N PHE A 64 0.00 10.74 3.90
CA PHE A 64 1.43 10.55 3.61
C PHE A 64 2.16 11.82 3.12
N ARG A 65 1.44 12.93 2.93
CA ARG A 65 2.04 14.27 2.81
C ARG A 65 2.88 14.68 4.05
N GLU A 66 2.65 14.04 5.20
CA GLU A 66 3.42 14.27 6.42
C GLU A 66 4.86 13.76 6.29
N LYS A 67 5.83 14.53 6.77
CA LYS A 67 7.26 14.18 6.68
C LYS A 67 7.84 13.60 7.98
N LYS A 68 7.14 13.77 9.10
CA LYS A 68 7.62 13.29 10.39
C LYS A 68 7.61 11.77 10.40
N GLN A 69 8.79 11.16 10.52
CA GLN A 69 8.96 9.70 10.44
C GLN A 69 8.04 8.93 11.40
N SER A 70 7.81 9.44 12.62
CA SER A 70 6.88 8.81 13.56
C SER A 70 5.44 8.74 13.06
N VAL A 71 4.99 9.76 12.32
CA VAL A 71 3.65 9.81 11.72
C VAL A 71 3.61 8.86 10.54
N VAL A 72 4.58 8.95 9.63
CA VAL A 72 4.66 8.08 8.44
C VAL A 72 4.66 6.61 8.84
N GLN A 73 5.44 6.23 9.85
CA GLN A 73 5.49 4.85 10.34
C GLN A 73 4.13 4.38 10.88
N ALA A 74 3.42 5.21 11.65
CA ALA A 74 2.08 4.87 12.13
C ALA A 74 1.05 4.75 10.99
N LEU A 75 1.17 5.57 9.94
CA LEU A 75 0.32 5.51 8.76
C LEU A 75 0.59 4.26 7.91
N ARG A 76 1.85 3.84 7.77
CA ARG A 76 2.24 2.57 7.12
C ARG A 76 1.62 1.38 7.85
N GLU A 77 1.78 1.33 9.18
CA GLU A 77 1.18 0.29 10.02
C GLU A 77 -0.35 0.23 9.87
N ALA A 78 -1.01 1.39 9.81
CA ALA A 78 -2.45 1.46 9.60
C ALA A 78 -2.86 0.98 8.21
N ALA A 79 -2.17 1.42 7.15
CA ALA A 79 -2.45 1.00 5.77
C ALA A 79 -2.25 -0.51 5.56
N ASP A 80 -1.18 -1.06 6.13
CA ASP A 80 -0.85 -2.48 6.04
C ASP A 80 -1.87 -3.34 6.82
N ALA A 81 -2.30 -2.90 8.01
CA ALA A 81 -3.36 -3.56 8.77
C ALA A 81 -4.71 -3.51 8.05
N ILE A 82 -5.04 -2.38 7.42
CA ILE A 82 -6.22 -2.20 6.56
C ILE A 82 -6.20 -3.16 5.39
N TYR A 83 -5.05 -3.35 4.74
CA TYR A 83 -4.92 -4.24 3.58
C TYR A 83 -5.34 -5.68 3.89
N GLN A 84 -5.14 -6.16 5.12
CA GLN A 84 -5.60 -7.50 5.54
C GLN A 84 -7.13 -7.69 5.40
N SER A 85 -7.88 -6.60 5.44
CA SER A 85 -9.34 -6.57 5.26
C SER A 85 -9.79 -6.31 3.81
N LEU A 86 -8.87 -5.92 2.92
CA LEU A 86 -9.11 -5.60 1.51
C LEU A 86 -8.38 -6.60 0.59
N SER A 87 -8.39 -6.33 -0.71
CA SER A 87 -7.66 -7.05 -1.75
C SER A 87 -7.14 -6.07 -2.79
N ILE A 88 -6.20 -6.51 -3.63
CA ILE A 88 -5.47 -5.65 -4.57
C ILE A 88 -6.37 -4.98 -5.62
N ASP A 89 -7.50 -5.59 -5.97
CA ASP A 89 -8.51 -5.00 -6.86
C ASP A 89 -9.30 -3.88 -6.18
N LEU A 90 -9.60 -4.03 -4.88
CA LEU A 90 -10.41 -3.09 -4.11
C LEU A 90 -9.69 -1.79 -3.78
N ILE A 91 -8.35 -1.79 -3.77
CA ILE A 91 -7.54 -0.59 -3.50
C ILE A 91 -7.11 0.14 -4.78
N LEU A 92 -7.51 -0.34 -5.96
CA LEU A 92 -7.02 0.14 -7.25
C LEU A 92 -7.29 1.64 -7.44
N GLU A 93 -8.55 2.07 -7.33
CA GLU A 93 -8.92 3.45 -7.62
C GLU A 93 -8.21 4.45 -6.70
N ASP A 94 -8.18 4.16 -5.40
CA ASP A 94 -7.56 5.02 -4.38
C ASP A 94 -6.04 5.12 -4.55
N THR A 95 -5.37 3.99 -4.82
CA THR A 95 -3.92 3.99 -4.98
C THR A 95 -3.49 4.61 -6.31
N LEU A 96 -4.25 4.43 -7.40
CA LEU A 96 -4.00 5.13 -8.66
C LEU A 96 -4.19 6.65 -8.50
N ALA A 97 -5.23 7.09 -7.79
CA ALA A 97 -5.44 8.50 -7.47
C ALA A 97 -4.28 9.07 -6.64
N ALA A 98 -3.80 8.33 -5.63
CA ALA A 98 -2.70 8.76 -4.78
C ALA A 98 -1.33 8.78 -5.51
N LEU A 99 -1.07 7.84 -6.43
CA LEU A 99 0.10 7.90 -7.33
C LEU A 99 0.04 9.11 -8.28
N GLY A 100 -1.15 9.61 -8.59
CA GLY A 100 -1.38 10.83 -9.37
C GLY A 100 -1.37 12.13 -8.55
N ASN A 101 -1.13 12.09 -7.23
CA ASN A 101 -1.17 13.27 -6.36
C ASN A 101 -0.10 14.29 -6.78
N LYS A 102 -0.22 15.58 -6.44
CA LYS A 102 0.85 16.56 -6.74
C LYS A 102 2.03 16.50 -5.75
N ASN A 103 1.86 15.87 -4.60
CA ASN A 103 2.87 15.80 -3.54
C ASN A 103 3.76 14.55 -3.72
N PRO A 104 5.08 14.70 -3.92
CA PRO A 104 6.00 13.58 -4.09
C PRO A 104 5.99 12.58 -2.92
N ALA A 105 5.80 13.06 -1.68
CA ALA A 105 5.75 12.17 -0.51
C ALA A 105 4.54 11.23 -0.56
N VAL A 106 3.38 11.71 -1.02
CA VAL A 106 2.19 10.88 -1.19
C VAL A 106 2.44 9.79 -2.23
N LYS A 107 3.05 10.14 -3.38
CA LYS A 107 3.39 9.17 -4.42
C LYS A 107 4.38 8.13 -3.94
N ALA A 108 5.46 8.57 -3.30
CA ALA A 108 6.53 7.70 -2.81
C ALA A 108 5.98 6.68 -1.80
N GLU A 109 5.21 7.13 -0.81
CA GLU A 109 4.62 6.24 0.19
C GLU A 109 3.55 5.33 -0.40
N THR A 110 2.77 5.80 -1.38
CA THR A 110 1.79 4.96 -2.10
C THR A 110 2.48 3.86 -2.90
N ALA A 111 3.57 4.17 -3.59
CA ALA A 111 4.36 3.17 -4.31
C ALA A 111 4.96 2.13 -3.34
N ALA A 112 5.53 2.58 -2.22
CA ALA A 112 6.03 1.68 -1.18
C ALA A 112 4.93 0.82 -0.56
N TYR A 113 3.73 1.38 -0.35
CA TYR A 113 2.56 0.63 0.09
C TYR A 113 2.16 -0.45 -0.91
N LEU A 114 2.13 -0.13 -2.20
CA LEU A 114 1.83 -1.10 -3.25
C LEU A 114 2.84 -2.26 -3.30
N ALA A 115 4.13 -1.98 -3.11
CA ALA A 115 5.14 -3.04 -2.98
C ALA A 115 4.77 -4.03 -1.86
N ARG A 116 4.43 -3.52 -0.67
CA ARG A 116 3.98 -4.36 0.46
C ARG A 116 2.68 -5.09 0.17
N CYS A 117 1.71 -4.45 -0.49
CA CYS A 117 0.46 -5.10 -0.90
C CYS A 117 0.70 -6.24 -1.89
N PHE A 118 1.52 -6.02 -2.93
CA PHE A 118 1.87 -7.06 -3.90
C PHE A 118 2.55 -8.26 -3.23
N ALA A 119 3.47 -8.03 -2.30
CA ALA A 119 4.11 -9.10 -1.54
C ALA A 119 3.10 -9.99 -0.77
N HIS A 120 1.94 -9.45 -0.38
CA HIS A 120 0.89 -10.17 0.35
C HIS A 120 -0.29 -10.60 -0.53
N THR A 121 -0.17 -10.46 -1.85
CA THR A 121 -1.24 -10.78 -2.80
C THR A 121 -1.01 -12.15 -3.43
N PRO A 122 -1.98 -13.08 -3.41
CA PRO A 122 -1.88 -14.32 -4.17
C PRO A 122 -1.67 -14.01 -5.68
N PRO A 123 -0.76 -14.71 -6.39
CA PRO A 123 -0.44 -14.38 -7.79
C PRO A 123 -1.66 -14.29 -8.72
N ALA A 124 -2.65 -15.18 -8.53
CA ALA A 124 -3.89 -15.20 -9.32
C ALA A 124 -4.75 -13.94 -9.18
N ASN A 125 -4.62 -13.21 -8.06
CA ASN A 125 -5.40 -12.01 -7.78
C ASN A 125 -4.82 -10.77 -8.48
N LEU A 126 -3.55 -10.79 -8.89
CA LEU A 126 -2.94 -9.71 -9.68
C LEU A 126 -3.07 -10.03 -11.19
N ASN A 127 -4.31 -10.01 -11.68
CA ASN A 127 -4.62 -10.37 -13.07
C ASN A 127 -4.13 -9.32 -14.10
N LYS A 128 -4.18 -9.65 -15.40
CA LYS A 128 -3.70 -8.79 -16.50
C LYS A 128 -4.29 -7.38 -16.53
N LYS A 129 -5.56 -7.20 -16.16
CA LYS A 129 -6.22 -5.89 -16.15
C LYS A 129 -5.65 -5.01 -15.03
N LEU A 130 -5.46 -5.59 -13.85
CA LEU A 130 -4.86 -4.92 -12.70
C LEU A 130 -3.39 -4.62 -12.97
N LEU A 131 -2.63 -5.59 -13.48
CA LEU A 131 -1.23 -5.41 -13.89
C LEU A 131 -1.09 -4.23 -14.84
N LYS A 132 -1.88 -4.18 -15.92
CA LYS A 132 -1.84 -3.06 -16.88
C LYS A 132 -2.08 -1.71 -16.21
N SER A 133 -3.02 -1.65 -15.27
CA SER A 133 -3.39 -0.40 -14.59
C SER A 133 -2.29 0.05 -13.62
N TYR A 134 -1.80 -0.86 -12.77
CA TYR A 134 -0.75 -0.57 -11.79
C TYR A 134 0.59 -0.27 -12.46
N THR A 135 1.01 -1.08 -13.43
CA THR A 135 2.27 -0.84 -14.17
C THR A 135 2.22 0.47 -14.92
N GLY A 136 1.09 0.82 -15.57
CA GLY A 136 0.94 2.11 -16.23
C GLY A 136 1.12 3.31 -15.31
N ALA A 137 0.60 3.24 -14.08
CA ALA A 137 0.80 4.32 -13.09
C ALA A 137 2.20 4.32 -12.46
N LEU A 138 2.72 3.15 -12.10
CA LEU A 138 4.05 3.00 -11.50
C LEU A 138 5.17 3.37 -12.48
N LEU A 139 5.00 3.11 -13.78
CA LEU A 139 5.95 3.57 -14.80
C LEU A 139 5.95 5.09 -14.93
N LYS A 140 4.80 5.76 -14.76
CA LYS A 140 4.77 7.23 -14.72
C LYS A 140 5.56 7.77 -13.53
N THR A 141 5.33 7.22 -12.33
CA THR A 141 6.04 7.64 -11.12
C THR A 141 7.51 7.25 -11.13
N PHE A 142 7.88 6.14 -11.78
CA PHE A 142 9.28 5.74 -11.96
C PHE A 142 10.09 6.70 -12.85
N ASN A 143 9.42 7.54 -13.63
CA ASN A 143 10.04 8.57 -14.46
C ASN A 143 10.01 9.98 -13.82
N GLU A 144 9.62 10.11 -12.56
CA GLU A 144 9.56 11.42 -11.91
C GLU A 144 10.90 11.98 -11.44
N PRO A 145 11.03 13.31 -11.25
CA PRO A 145 12.26 13.94 -10.80
C PRO A 145 12.70 13.56 -9.38
N ASP A 146 11.75 13.23 -8.50
CA ASP A 146 12.04 12.85 -7.12
C ASP A 146 12.62 11.42 -7.03
N SER A 147 13.80 11.27 -6.43
CA SER A 147 14.49 9.98 -6.36
C SER A 147 13.73 8.94 -5.54
N THR A 148 13.11 9.35 -4.42
CA THR A 148 12.37 8.42 -3.56
C THR A 148 11.11 7.91 -4.25
N VAL A 149 10.43 8.77 -5.02
CA VAL A 149 9.30 8.32 -5.86
C VAL A 149 9.78 7.28 -6.87
N ARG A 150 10.92 7.50 -7.54
CA ARG A 150 11.46 6.54 -8.50
C ARG A 150 11.84 5.21 -7.86
N ASP A 151 12.59 5.26 -6.76
CA ASP A 151 13.09 4.08 -6.07
C ASP A 151 11.95 3.20 -5.55
N ASN A 152 10.94 3.80 -4.91
CA ASN A 152 9.77 3.07 -4.42
C ASN A 152 8.90 2.53 -5.57
N SER A 153 8.84 3.22 -6.71
CA SER A 153 8.14 2.73 -7.90
C SER A 153 8.84 1.52 -8.51
N ALA A 154 10.17 1.55 -8.59
CA ALA A 154 10.98 0.40 -8.99
C ALA A 154 10.79 -0.79 -8.03
N GLU A 155 10.74 -0.55 -6.72
CA GLU A 155 10.48 -1.60 -5.73
C GLU A 155 9.09 -2.23 -5.93
N ALA A 156 8.05 -1.43 -6.16
CA ALA A 156 6.70 -1.93 -6.43
C ALA A 156 6.63 -2.75 -7.73
N LEU A 157 7.25 -2.26 -8.81
CA LEU A 157 7.33 -2.98 -10.09
C LEU A 157 8.14 -4.29 -9.95
N GLY A 158 9.25 -4.26 -9.23
CA GLY A 158 10.08 -5.43 -8.96
C GLY A 158 9.32 -6.47 -8.11
N THR A 159 8.57 -6.02 -7.10
CA THR A 159 7.77 -6.91 -6.26
C THR A 159 6.62 -7.56 -7.06
N ALA A 160 5.95 -6.80 -7.93
CA ALA A 160 4.97 -7.36 -8.87
C ALA A 160 5.62 -8.37 -9.82
N MET A 161 6.80 -8.06 -10.37
CA MET A 161 7.56 -8.98 -11.22
C MET A 161 7.91 -10.28 -10.49
N LYS A 162 8.38 -10.18 -9.25
CA LYS A 162 8.69 -11.35 -8.40
C LYS A 162 7.44 -12.21 -8.16
N LEU A 163 6.30 -11.57 -7.91
CA LEU A 163 5.05 -12.26 -7.62
C LEU A 163 4.50 -13.04 -8.83
N ILE A 164 4.45 -12.42 -10.00
CA ILE A 164 3.82 -13.01 -11.20
C ILE A 164 4.81 -13.69 -12.16
N GLY A 165 6.11 -13.50 -11.93
CA GLY A 165 7.19 -13.98 -12.78
C GLY A 165 7.55 -13.03 -13.93
N GLU A 166 8.84 -13.01 -14.29
CA GLU A 166 9.39 -12.12 -15.33
C GLU A 166 8.64 -12.25 -16.66
N LYS A 167 8.44 -13.48 -17.17
CA LYS A 167 7.75 -13.74 -18.44
C LYS A 167 6.36 -13.11 -18.51
N ALA A 168 5.61 -13.14 -17.41
CA ALA A 168 4.28 -12.56 -17.35
C ALA A 168 4.31 -11.03 -17.17
N MET A 169 5.38 -10.48 -16.61
CA MET A 169 5.56 -9.04 -16.39
C MET A 169 6.03 -8.29 -17.64
N MET A 170 6.89 -8.91 -18.46
CA MET A 170 7.52 -8.27 -19.63
C MET A 170 6.55 -7.55 -20.59
N PRO A 171 5.35 -8.08 -20.91
CA PRO A 171 4.40 -7.39 -21.79
C PRO A 171 3.88 -6.05 -21.25
N PHE A 172 4.10 -5.75 -19.97
CA PHE A 172 3.68 -4.50 -19.32
C PHE A 172 4.84 -3.52 -19.13
N LEU A 173 6.06 -3.89 -19.55
CA LEU A 173 7.30 -3.13 -19.40
C LEU A 173 7.96 -2.83 -20.76
N THR A 174 7.17 -2.65 -21.81
CA THR A 174 7.66 -2.62 -23.20
C THR A 174 8.45 -1.37 -23.59
N ASP A 175 8.30 -0.27 -22.84
CA ASP A 175 8.88 1.05 -23.18
C ASP A 175 9.85 1.56 -22.11
N ILE A 176 10.59 0.65 -21.46
CA ILE A 176 11.62 1.03 -20.48
C ILE A 176 13.03 0.79 -21.02
N ASP A 177 13.92 1.73 -20.73
CA ASP A 177 15.34 1.59 -21.04
C ASP A 177 16.00 0.47 -20.21
N ASN A 178 17.16 0.00 -20.68
CA ASN A 178 17.89 -1.09 -20.05
C ASN A 178 18.26 -0.80 -18.59
N LEU A 179 18.57 0.44 -18.24
CA LEU A 179 18.95 0.81 -16.87
C LEU A 179 17.77 0.63 -15.92
N LYS A 180 16.59 1.09 -16.33
CA LYS A 180 15.34 0.91 -15.59
C LYS A 180 14.92 -0.55 -15.49
N MET A 181 15.06 -1.32 -16.56
CA MET A 181 14.78 -2.75 -16.53
C MET A 181 15.69 -3.48 -15.53
N THR A 182 17.00 -3.21 -15.55
CA THR A 182 17.95 -3.76 -14.58
C THR A 182 17.54 -3.42 -13.15
N LYS A 183 17.17 -2.17 -12.88
CA LYS A 183 16.72 -1.75 -11.55
C LYS A 183 15.48 -2.50 -11.07
N ILE A 184 14.49 -2.71 -11.94
CA ILE A 184 13.28 -3.49 -11.60
C ILE A 184 13.65 -4.94 -11.27
N LYS A 185 14.56 -5.55 -12.03
CA LYS A 185 15.04 -6.91 -11.79
C LYS A 185 15.78 -7.04 -10.46
N GLU A 186 16.68 -6.09 -10.14
CA GLU A 186 17.36 -6.05 -8.83
C GLU A 186 16.36 -5.94 -7.66
N CYS A 187 15.30 -5.14 -7.83
CA CYS A 187 14.23 -5.04 -6.85
C CYS A 187 13.43 -6.35 -6.75
N ALA A 188 13.17 -7.03 -7.87
CA ALA A 188 12.50 -8.33 -7.89
C ALA A 188 13.32 -9.41 -7.17
N ASP A 189 14.64 -9.41 -7.33
CA ASP A 189 15.53 -10.36 -6.65
C ASP A 189 15.51 -10.18 -5.12
N LYS A 190 15.42 -8.94 -4.66
CA LYS A 190 15.35 -8.58 -3.23
C LYS A 190 13.96 -8.76 -2.62
N ALA A 191 12.90 -8.74 -3.44
CA ALA A 191 11.53 -8.82 -2.95
C ALA A 191 11.23 -10.20 -2.34
N VAL A 192 10.55 -10.17 -1.19
CA VAL A 192 10.09 -11.36 -0.47
C VAL A 192 8.56 -11.43 -0.56
N ILE A 193 8.04 -12.51 -1.14
CA ILE A 193 6.60 -12.76 -1.20
C ILE A 193 6.17 -13.45 0.09
N VAL A 194 5.14 -12.90 0.73
CA VAL A 194 4.65 -13.27 2.08
C VAL A 194 3.30 -13.99 1.99
N VAL A 195 2.89 -14.43 0.80
CA VAL A 195 1.64 -15.20 0.64
C VAL A 195 1.72 -16.47 1.48
N LEU A 196 0.82 -16.59 2.46
CA LEU A 196 0.61 -17.83 3.18
C LEU A 196 0.03 -18.82 2.19
N ASP A 197 0.77 -19.89 1.88
CA ASP A 197 0.20 -21.06 1.22
C ASP A 197 -1.01 -21.53 2.05
N HIS A 198 -2.21 -21.36 1.50
CA HIS A 198 -3.42 -21.99 2.03
C HIS A 198 -3.53 -23.47 1.61
N HIS A 199 -2.42 -24.08 1.19
CA HIS A 199 -2.30 -25.52 1.10
C HIS A 199 -1.66 -26.04 2.39
N HIS A 200 -2.43 -26.85 3.13
CA HIS A 200 -2.12 -27.52 4.41
C HIS A 200 -2.62 -26.81 5.67
N SER A 201 -3.93 -26.93 5.94
CA SER A 201 -4.49 -27.19 7.28
C SER A 201 -5.88 -27.80 7.10
#